data_AF-A0A959QJM7-F1
#
_entry.id   AF-A0A959QJM7-F1
#
_cell.length_a   1.000
_cell.length_b   1.000
_cell.length_c   1.000
_cell.angle_alpha   90.00
_cell.angle_beta   90.00
_cell.angle_gamma   90.00
#
_symmetry.space_group_name_H-M   'P 1'
#
loop_
_entity.id
_entity.type
_entity.pdbx_description
1 polymer ?
#
loop_
_entity_poly.entity_id
_entity_poly.type
_entity_poly.pdbx_seq_one_letter_code
_entity_poly.pdbx_strand_id
1 'polypeptide(L)'
;MIVWTGLGILVLIIPIALGLFLEYIFGEDTSAFQIGLILGGIIVWFLGRKLNSTQLPSENNSNGENQTQSNAHTLFWLKMQWWSPLIIIGGITSALSGLIGEEIVEIIYRILVGFVILYSANHYYKKWKLSRLESSGNTQKKDQQATKTINNKPTGLPDKNQEIPNNTKNYVLKPLSETEKKKKAFYSDLKKETMNTENNQSNDHSKYLPKSDNLD
;
A
#
# COMPACT_ATOMS: atom_id res chain seq x y z
N MET A 1 -2.48 -14.10 10.57
CA MET A 1 -2.94 -12.78 10.09
C MET A 1 -3.09 -12.88 8.57
N ILE A 2 -4.32 -12.99 8.07
CA ILE A 2 -4.57 -13.09 6.61
C ILE A 2 -4.35 -11.70 6.03
N VAL A 3 -3.45 -11.57 5.07
CA VAL A 3 -3.06 -10.28 4.49
C VAL A 3 -3.82 -10.07 3.19
N TRP A 4 -4.92 -9.32 3.26
CA TRP A 4 -5.64 -8.81 2.10
C TRP A 4 -5.70 -7.28 2.13
N THR A 5 -5.79 -6.66 0.96
CA THR A 5 -5.96 -5.21 0.82
C THR A 5 -7.16 -4.90 -0.08
N GLY A 6 -8.06 -4.03 0.39
CA GLY A 6 -9.27 -3.62 -0.32
C GLY A 6 -10.15 -4.81 -0.74
N LEU A 7 -10.66 -4.77 -1.97
CA LEU A 7 -11.51 -5.78 -2.60
C LEU A 7 -10.80 -7.09 -2.99
N GLY A 8 -9.59 -7.38 -2.49
CA GLY A 8 -8.86 -8.61 -2.80
C GLY A 8 -9.64 -9.90 -2.48
N ILE A 9 -10.55 -9.86 -1.50
CA ILE A 9 -11.39 -10.99 -1.10
C ILE A 9 -12.39 -11.45 -2.20
N LEU A 10 -12.73 -10.57 -3.15
CA LEU A 10 -13.64 -10.91 -4.26
C LEU A 10 -13.09 -12.02 -5.16
N VAL A 11 -11.77 -12.25 -5.14
CA VAL A 11 -11.12 -13.37 -5.83
C VAL A 11 -11.74 -14.71 -5.42
N LEU A 12 -12.09 -14.88 -4.15
CA LEU A 12 -12.63 -16.13 -3.61
C LEU A 12 -14.16 -16.14 -3.68
N ILE A 13 -14.78 -15.02 -3.33
CA ILE A 13 -16.24 -14.92 -3.23
C ILE A 13 -16.90 -15.12 -4.60
N ILE A 14 -16.39 -14.48 -5.66
CA ILE A 14 -17.05 -14.51 -6.98
C ILE A 14 -17.09 -15.93 -7.58
N PRO A 15 -15.97 -16.67 -7.70
CA PRO A 15 -16.00 -18.01 -8.27
C PRO A 15 -16.80 -19.00 -7.42
N ILE A 16 -16.68 -18.94 -6.09
CA ILE A 16 -17.42 -19.84 -5.19
C ILE A 16 -18.92 -19.56 -5.29
N ALA A 17 -19.34 -18.29 -5.21
CA ALA A 17 -20.74 -17.92 -5.31
C ALA A 17 -21.33 -18.30 -6.67
N LEU A 18 -20.58 -18.12 -7.76
CA LEU A 18 -21.04 -18.49 -9.10
C LEU A 18 -21.10 -20.02 -9.31
N GLY A 19 -20.13 -20.76 -8.75
CA GLY A 19 -20.15 -22.22 -8.70
C GLY A 19 -21.40 -22.75 -8.00
N LEU A 20 -21.63 -22.30 -6.77
CA LEU A 20 -22.80 -22.70 -5.98
C LEU A 20 -24.12 -22.27 -6.64
N PHE A 21 -24.15 -21.11 -7.29
CA PHE A 21 -25.33 -20.62 -8.00
C PHE A 21 -25.67 -21.49 -9.22
N LEU A 22 -24.68 -21.93 -9.99
CA LEU A 22 -24.91 -22.84 -11.11
C LEU A 22 -25.29 -24.25 -10.63
N GLU A 23 -24.63 -24.76 -9.61
CA GLU A 23 -25.01 -26.03 -8.97
C GLU A 23 -26.47 -25.98 -8.45
N TYR A 24 -26.89 -24.86 -7.86
CA TYR A 24 -28.28 -24.68 -7.45
C TYR A 24 -29.28 -24.70 -8.62
N ILE A 25 -28.91 -24.18 -9.80
CA ILE A 25 -29.79 -24.12 -10.98
C ILE A 25 -29.84 -25.44 -11.74
N PHE A 26 -28.68 -26.07 -11.93
CA PHE A 26 -28.52 -27.25 -12.77
C PHE A 26 -28.59 -28.56 -11.97
N GLY A 27 -28.58 -28.50 -10.64
CA GLY A 27 -28.59 -29.65 -9.74
C GLY A 27 -27.19 -30.06 -9.29
N GLU A 28 -27.09 -31.18 -8.57
CA GLU A 28 -25.85 -31.74 -8.01
C GLU A 28 -24.86 -32.28 -9.07
N ASP A 29 -25.04 -31.91 -10.33
CA ASP A 29 -24.08 -32.18 -11.39
C ASP A 29 -22.77 -31.45 -11.06
N THR A 30 -21.74 -32.24 -10.77
CA THR A 30 -20.44 -31.72 -10.34
C THR A 30 -19.86 -30.74 -11.37
N SER A 31 -20.18 -30.98 -12.65
CA SER A 31 -19.83 -30.13 -13.81
C SER A 31 -20.31 -28.68 -13.68
N ALA A 32 -21.48 -28.43 -13.10
CA ALA A 32 -22.05 -27.09 -12.98
C ALA A 32 -21.20 -26.19 -12.08
N PHE A 33 -20.73 -26.73 -10.95
CA PHE A 33 -19.84 -26.01 -10.04
C PHE A 33 -18.51 -25.64 -10.72
N GLN A 34 -17.92 -26.57 -11.48
CA GLN A 34 -16.65 -26.33 -12.18
C GLN A 34 -16.78 -25.30 -13.30
N ILE A 35 -17.89 -25.33 -14.06
CA ILE A 35 -18.20 -24.29 -15.05
C ILE A 35 -18.32 -22.92 -14.35
N GLY A 36 -18.94 -22.88 -13.16
CA GLY A 36 -19.04 -21.65 -12.37
C GLY A 36 -17.71 -21.13 -11.86
N LEU A 37 -16.78 -22.00 -11.48
CA LEU A 37 -15.41 -21.61 -11.14
C LEU A 37 -14.70 -20.99 -12.35
N ILE A 38 -14.84 -21.58 -13.54
CA ILE A 38 -14.23 -21.06 -14.78
C ILE A 38 -14.78 -19.69 -15.12
N LEU A 39 -16.12 -19.55 -15.16
CA LEU A 39 -16.79 -18.28 -15.44
C LEU A 39 -16.45 -17.22 -14.38
N GLY A 40 -16.43 -17.61 -13.10
CA GLY A 40 -16.10 -16.73 -11.99
C GLY A 40 -14.64 -16.26 -12.07
N GLY A 41 -13.72 -17.15 -12.44
CA GLY A 41 -12.33 -16.81 -12.74
C GLY A 41 -12.21 -15.79 -13.86
N ILE A 42 -12.98 -15.93 -14.95
CA ILE A 42 -13.01 -14.95 -16.05
C ILE A 42 -13.54 -13.59 -15.55
N ILE A 43 -14.61 -13.57 -14.76
CA ILE A 43 -15.15 -12.33 -14.18
C ILE A 43 -14.10 -11.66 -13.28
N VAL A 44 -13.44 -12.43 -12.41
CA VAL A 44 -12.37 -11.94 -11.53
C VAL A 44 -11.20 -11.35 -12.33
N TRP A 45 -10.88 -11.88 -13.52
CA TRP A 45 -9.86 -11.32 -14.40
C TRP A 45 -10.21 -9.89 -14.85
N PHE A 46 -11.41 -9.72 -15.42
CA PHE A 46 -11.87 -8.43 -15.93
C PHE A 46 -12.04 -7.43 -14.79
N LEU A 47 -12.64 -7.87 -13.67
CA LEU A 47 -12.84 -7.04 -12.51
C LEU A 47 -11.50 -6.64 -11.87
N GLY A 48 -10.58 -7.58 -11.71
CA GLY A 48 -9.24 -7.34 -11.20
C GLY A 48 -8.45 -6.37 -12.07
N ARG A 49 -8.58 -6.47 -13.41
CA ARG A 49 -7.94 -5.54 -14.35
C ARG A 49 -8.54 -4.14 -14.22
N LYS A 50 -9.87 -4.00 -14.16
CA LYS A 50 -10.57 -2.71 -14.04
C LYS A 50 -10.29 -2.03 -12.70
N LEU A 51 -10.33 -2.79 -11.61
CA LEU A 51 -10.10 -2.26 -10.26
C LEU A 51 -8.64 -1.83 -10.07
N ASN A 52 -7.68 -2.61 -10.58
CA ASN A 52 -6.25 -2.28 -10.47
C ASN A 52 -5.71 -1.33 -11.55
N SER A 53 -6.47 -1.06 -12.62
CA SER A 53 -6.07 -0.08 -13.65
C SER A 53 -6.32 1.37 -13.24
N THR A 54 -7.20 1.59 -12.25
CA THR A 54 -7.49 2.92 -11.73
C THR A 54 -6.34 3.35 -10.79
N GLN A 55 -5.19 3.67 -11.37
CA GLN A 55 -4.15 4.40 -10.67
C GLN A 55 -4.69 5.82 -10.50
N LEU A 56 -5.24 6.13 -9.32
CA LEU A 56 -5.53 7.50 -8.97
C LEU A 56 -4.23 8.29 -9.10
N PRO A 57 -4.18 9.38 -9.90
CA PRO A 57 -3.04 10.26 -9.92
C PRO A 57 -2.74 10.64 -8.48
N SER A 58 -1.52 10.39 -8.02
CA SER A 58 -1.10 10.77 -6.68
C SER A 58 -1.29 12.27 -6.58
N GLU A 59 -2.34 12.70 -5.89
CA GLU A 59 -2.61 14.11 -5.67
C GLU A 59 -1.36 14.67 -4.99
N ASN A 60 -0.75 15.65 -5.66
CA ASN A 60 0.63 16.08 -5.51
C ASN A 60 0.95 16.37 -4.03
N ASN A 61 1.45 15.37 -3.30
CA ASN A 61 1.75 15.54 -1.89
C ASN A 61 3.05 16.36 -1.84
N SER A 62 2.92 17.62 -1.42
CA SER A 62 3.93 18.67 -1.48
C SER A 62 5.21 18.39 -0.68
N ASN A 63 5.27 17.25 0.02
CA ASN A 63 6.42 16.81 0.81
C ASN A 63 7.47 15.99 0.02
N GLY A 64 7.34 15.80 -1.30
CA GLY A 64 8.40 15.22 -2.13
C GLY A 64 8.66 13.71 -1.94
N GLU A 65 7.99 13.07 -0.98
CA GLU A 65 7.92 11.61 -0.88
C GLU A 65 6.76 11.12 -1.73
N ASN A 66 7.07 10.77 -2.98
CA ASN A 66 6.14 10.11 -3.91
C ASN A 66 5.83 8.67 -3.45
N GLN A 67 5.15 8.50 -2.32
CA GLN A 67 4.47 7.25 -2.02
C GLN A 67 3.18 7.23 -2.82
N THR A 68 3.24 6.70 -4.04
CA THR A 68 2.06 6.34 -4.81
C THR A 68 1.32 5.25 -4.03
N GLN A 69 0.37 5.67 -3.18
CA GLN A 69 -0.53 4.76 -2.51
C GLN A 69 -1.53 4.24 -3.54
N SER A 70 -1.07 3.34 -4.41
CA SER A 70 -1.95 2.66 -5.35
C SER A 70 -2.97 1.88 -4.53
N ASN A 71 -4.25 2.08 -4.81
CA ASN A 71 -5.35 1.23 -4.30
C ASN A 71 -5.22 -0.17 -4.92
N ALA A 72 -4.17 -0.89 -4.56
CA ALA A 72 -3.89 -2.22 -5.05
C ALA A 72 -4.82 -3.18 -4.32
N HIS A 73 -5.77 -3.75 -5.05
CA HIS A 73 -6.62 -4.81 -4.56
C HIS A 73 -5.85 -6.12 -4.66
N THR A 74 -5.27 -6.53 -3.53
CA THR A 74 -4.39 -7.70 -3.45
C THR A 74 -4.88 -8.71 -2.43
N LEU A 75 -4.68 -9.98 -2.77
CA LEU A 75 -4.85 -11.12 -1.87
C LEU A 75 -3.47 -11.78 -1.75
N PHE A 76 -2.92 -11.87 -0.53
CA PHE A 76 -1.54 -12.32 -0.30
C PHE A 76 -0.51 -11.57 -1.16
N TRP A 77 -0.62 -10.24 -1.25
CA TRP A 77 0.27 -9.38 -2.04
C TRP A 77 0.22 -9.58 -3.57
N LEU A 78 -0.52 -10.56 -4.07
CA LEU A 78 -0.78 -10.74 -5.50
C LEU A 78 -1.99 -9.92 -5.92
N LYS A 79 -1.86 -9.18 -7.03
CA LYS A 79 -3.00 -8.46 -7.62
C LYS A 79 -4.10 -9.45 -7.99
N MET A 80 -5.36 -9.08 -7.74
CA MET A 80 -6.55 -9.87 -8.03
C MET A 80 -6.54 -10.59 -9.39
N GLN A 81 -6.07 -9.93 -10.44
CA GLN A 81 -5.98 -10.50 -11.80
C GLN A 81 -5.08 -11.76 -11.91
N TRP A 82 -4.04 -11.90 -11.09
CA TRP A 82 -3.12 -13.05 -11.15
C TRP A 82 -3.71 -14.31 -10.54
N TRP A 83 -4.75 -14.19 -9.72
CA TRP A 83 -5.46 -15.34 -9.17
C TRP A 83 -6.41 -15.99 -10.18
N SER A 84 -6.89 -15.22 -11.16
CA SER A 84 -7.86 -15.72 -12.14
C SER A 84 -7.31 -16.89 -12.99
N PRO A 85 -6.09 -16.85 -13.57
CA PRO A 85 -5.54 -17.99 -14.29
C PRO A 85 -5.45 -19.24 -13.42
N LEU A 86 -5.10 -19.11 -12.13
CA LEU A 86 -5.07 -20.24 -11.19
C LEU A 86 -6.46 -20.84 -10.98
N ILE A 87 -7.48 -20.00 -10.82
CA ILE A 87 -8.87 -20.43 -10.65
C ILE A 87 -9.40 -21.11 -11.92
N ILE A 88 -9.12 -20.54 -13.10
CA ILE A 88 -9.54 -21.08 -14.40
C ILE A 88 -8.86 -22.43 -14.64
N ILE A 89 -7.55 -22.52 -14.44
CA ILE A 89 -6.81 -23.79 -14.58
C ILE A 89 -7.37 -24.81 -13.59
N GLY A 90 -7.57 -24.43 -12.32
CA GLY A 90 -8.18 -25.29 -11.31
C GLY A 90 -9.55 -25.81 -11.74
N GLY A 91 -10.44 -24.94 -12.23
CA GLY A 91 -11.76 -25.32 -12.71
C GLY A 91 -11.71 -26.26 -13.92
N ILE A 92 -10.83 -26.00 -14.89
CA ILE A 92 -10.64 -26.88 -16.07
C ILE A 92 -10.09 -28.24 -15.64
N THR A 93 -9.06 -28.27 -14.79
CA THR A 93 -8.46 -29.52 -14.30
C THR A 93 -9.47 -30.34 -13.49
N SER A 94 -10.28 -29.69 -12.64
CA SER A 94 -11.37 -30.36 -11.92
C SER A 94 -12.46 -30.88 -12.86
N ALA A 95 -12.86 -30.13 -13.89
CA ALA A 95 -13.87 -30.57 -14.86
C ALA A 95 -13.39 -31.76 -15.71
N LEU A 96 -12.08 -31.84 -15.99
CA LEU A 96 -11.47 -32.91 -16.76
C LEU A 96 -11.00 -34.10 -15.91
N SER A 97 -11.14 -34.05 -14.58
CA SER A 97 -10.57 -35.06 -13.67
C SER A 97 -10.98 -36.48 -14.00
N GLY A 98 -12.23 -36.69 -14.42
CA GLY A 98 -12.72 -38.00 -14.87
C GLY A 98 -12.05 -38.55 -16.14
N LEU A 99 -11.43 -37.69 -16.95
CA LEU A 99 -10.72 -38.07 -18.18
C LEU A 99 -9.22 -38.30 -17.96
N ILE A 100 -8.58 -37.46 -17.14
CA ILE A 100 -7.12 -37.50 -16.92
C ILE A 100 -6.70 -38.34 -15.71
N GLY A 101 -7.64 -38.71 -14.83
CA GLY A 101 -7.37 -39.43 -13.60
C GLY A 101 -6.93 -38.51 -12.46
N GLU A 102 -7.31 -38.88 -11.23
CA GLU A 102 -7.10 -38.07 -10.03
C GLU A 102 -5.61 -37.86 -9.68
N GLU A 103 -4.76 -38.85 -10.00
CA GLU A 103 -3.31 -38.78 -9.80
C GLU A 103 -2.67 -37.63 -10.60
N ILE A 104 -3.08 -37.45 -11.86
CA ILE A 104 -2.57 -36.37 -12.72
C ILE A 104 -3.02 -35.01 -12.19
N VAL A 105 -4.28 -34.93 -11.74
CA VAL A 105 -4.85 -33.73 -11.14
C VAL A 105 -4.04 -33.31 -9.91
N GLU A 106 -3.70 -34.25 -9.03
CA GLU A 106 -2.89 -33.96 -7.84
C GLU A 106 -1.49 -33.43 -8.20
N ILE A 107 -0.83 -34.04 -9.19
CA ILE A 107 0.48 -33.59 -9.69
C ILE A 107 0.40 -32.15 -10.20
N ILE A 108 -0.65 -31.82 -10.98
CA ILE A 108 -0.86 -30.46 -11.50
C ILE A 108 -1.02 -29.47 -10.35
N TYR A 109 -1.82 -29.78 -9.33
CA TYR A 109 -1.98 -28.91 -8.17
C TYR A 109 -0.68 -28.70 -7.40
N ARG A 110 0.12 -29.76 -7.19
CA ARG A 110 1.44 -29.65 -6.55
C ARG A 110 2.38 -28.73 -7.33
N ILE A 111 2.39 -28.81 -8.65
CA ILE A 111 3.19 -27.92 -9.52
C ILE A 111 2.71 -26.47 -9.42
N LEU A 112 1.39 -26.23 -9.47
CA LEU A 112 0.83 -24.88 -9.35
C LEU A 112 1.16 -24.24 -8.00
N VAL A 113 0.98 -24.98 -6.90
CA VAL A 113 1.33 -24.50 -5.56
C VAL A 113 2.82 -24.20 -5.45
N GLY A 114 3.68 -25.08 -5.98
CA GLY A 114 5.12 -24.85 -6.03
C GLY A 114 5.50 -23.58 -6.80
N PHE A 115 4.83 -23.32 -7.93
CA PHE A 115 5.04 -22.11 -8.73
C PHE A 115 4.61 -20.84 -7.97
N VAL A 116 3.47 -20.87 -7.27
CA VAL A 116 2.99 -19.74 -6.46
C VAL A 116 3.95 -19.44 -5.32
N ILE A 117 4.46 -20.48 -4.63
CA ILE A 117 5.45 -20.32 -3.56
C ILE A 117 6.74 -19.71 -4.13
N LEU A 118 7.25 -20.24 -5.23
CA LEU A 118 8.48 -19.75 -5.86
C LEU A 118 8.35 -18.31 -6.35
N TYR A 119 7.22 -17.96 -6.98
CA TYR A 119 6.91 -16.61 -7.40
C TYR A 119 6.85 -15.65 -6.21
N SER A 120 6.17 -16.04 -5.14
CA SER A 120 6.04 -15.25 -3.91
C SER A 120 7.40 -15.05 -3.23
N ALA A 121 8.23 -16.09 -3.15
CA ALA A 121 9.58 -16.03 -2.60
C ALA A 121 10.48 -15.10 -3.43
N ASN A 122 10.45 -15.21 -4.75
CA ASN A 122 11.21 -14.34 -5.65
C ASN A 122 10.76 -12.87 -5.53
N HIS A 123 9.45 -12.63 -5.45
CA HIS A 123 8.90 -11.30 -5.25
C HIS A 123 9.36 -10.70 -3.91
N TYR A 124 9.29 -11.49 -2.83
CA TYR A 124 9.74 -11.06 -1.51
C TYR A 124 11.25 -10.78 -1.47
N TYR A 125 12.05 -11.65 -2.10
CA TYR A 125 13.49 -11.48 -2.23
C TYR A 125 13.86 -10.19 -2.97
N LYS A 126 13.16 -9.87 -4.07
CA LYS A 126 13.38 -8.62 -4.82
C LYS A 126 13.07 -7.39 -3.98
N LYS A 127 11.93 -7.39 -3.27
CA LYS A 127 11.54 -6.27 -2.40
C LYS A 127 12.55 -6.06 -1.27
N TRP A 128 12.98 -7.15 -0.62
CA TRP A 128 13.99 -7.10 0.43
C TRP A 128 15.34 -6.57 -0.08
N LYS A 129 15.81 -7.05 -1.24
CA LYS A 129 17.07 -6.58 -1.85
C LYS A 129 17.04 -5.09 -2.16
N LEU A 130 15.94 -4.58 -2.70
CA LEU A 130 15.79 -3.14 -3.01
C LEU A 130 15.85 -2.28 -1.74
N SER A 131 15.19 -2.69 -0.65
CA SER A 131 15.23 -1.95 0.61
C SER A 131 16.65 -1.86 1.22
N ARG A 132 17.48 -2.89 1.04
CA ARG A 132 18.89 -2.84 1.48
C ARG A 132 19.75 -1.89 0.65
N LEU A 133 19.50 -1.81 -0.66
CA LEU A 133 20.25 -0.90 -1.54
C LEU A 133 19.94 0.56 -1.22
N GLU A 134 18.69 0.87 -0.93
CA GLU A 134 18.24 2.21 -0.55
C GLU A 134 18.85 2.65 0.80
N SER A 135 18.88 1.74 1.79
CA SER A 135 19.55 2.00 3.07
C SER A 135 21.06 2.22 2.92
N SER A 136 21.73 1.53 2.00
CA SER A 136 23.18 1.69 1.78
C SER A 136 23.52 3.04 1.16
N GLY A 137 22.71 3.52 0.20
CA GLY A 137 22.95 4.80 -0.47
C GLY A 137 22.77 6.03 0.42
N ASN A 138 21.87 5.97 1.41
CA ASN A 138 21.63 7.11 2.32
C ASN A 138 22.79 7.33 3.32
N THR A 139 23.50 6.28 3.71
CA THR A 139 24.67 6.41 4.60
C THR A 139 25.78 7.24 3.94
N GLN A 140 26.08 6.98 2.67
CA GLN A 140 27.09 7.77 1.94
C GLN A 140 26.72 9.25 1.80
N LYS A 141 25.44 9.58 1.58
CA LYS A 141 25.02 10.99 1.49
C LYS A 141 25.19 11.74 2.82
N LYS A 142 24.95 11.05 3.95
CA LYS A 142 25.08 11.64 5.28
C LYS A 142 26.55 11.97 5.60
N ASP A 143 27.47 11.09 5.20
CA ASP A 143 28.91 11.30 5.39
C ASP A 143 29.45 12.46 4.53
N GLN A 144 28.97 12.60 3.28
CA GLN A 144 29.36 13.71 2.39
C GLN A 144 28.83 15.07 2.85
N GLN A 145 27.65 15.13 3.48
CA GLN A 145 27.12 16.36 4.07
C GLN A 145 27.88 16.75 5.35
N ALA A 146 28.32 15.77 6.15
CA ALA A 146 29.15 16.02 7.33
C ALA A 146 30.52 16.60 6.94
N THR A 147 31.16 16.10 5.88
CA THR A 147 32.48 16.62 5.44
C THR A 147 32.39 18.05 4.86
N LYS A 148 31.30 18.40 4.16
CA LYS A 148 31.11 19.77 3.66
C LYS A 148 30.92 20.81 4.76
N THR A 149 30.46 20.42 5.95
CA THR A 149 30.24 21.36 7.06
C THR A 149 31.55 21.71 7.80
N ILE A 150 32.56 20.84 7.74
CA ILE A 150 33.82 21.00 8.49
C ILE A 150 34.81 21.95 7.78
N ASN A 151 34.75 22.07 6.45
CA ASN A 151 35.65 22.96 5.71
C ASN A 151 35.24 24.44 5.69
N ASN A 152 34.12 24.81 6.32
CA ASN A 152 33.74 26.21 6.52
C ASN A 152 34.19 26.74 7.88
N LYS A 153 35.40 26.40 8.34
CA LYS A 153 36.03 27.10 9.46
C LYS A 153 36.53 28.45 8.93
N PRO A 154 35.98 29.59 9.37
CA PRO A 154 36.41 30.90 8.92
C PRO A 154 37.84 31.13 9.41
N THR A 155 38.81 30.93 8.53
CA THR A 155 40.24 31.12 8.81
C THR A 155 40.72 32.41 8.13
N GLY A 156 39.94 33.46 8.28
CA GLY A 156 40.27 34.80 7.80
C GLY A 156 39.65 35.83 8.73
N LEU A 157 40.47 36.75 9.22
CA LEU A 157 39.96 38.00 9.79
C LEU A 157 39.04 38.66 8.77
N PRO A 158 37.95 39.30 9.22
CA PRO A 158 36.99 39.94 8.32
C PRO A 158 37.71 41.04 7.54
N ASP A 159 37.90 40.81 6.24
CA ASP A 159 38.28 41.88 5.33
C ASP A 159 37.09 42.83 5.22
N LYS A 160 37.31 44.08 5.59
CA LYS A 160 36.28 45.08 5.92
C LYS A 160 35.55 45.62 4.69
N ASN A 161 35.81 45.08 3.50
CA ASN A 161 35.41 45.67 2.22
C ASN A 161 34.63 44.71 1.30
N GLN A 162 34.09 43.60 1.79
CA GLN A 162 33.17 42.79 0.97
C GLN A 162 31.76 43.40 1.02
N GLU A 163 31.46 44.17 -0.03
CA GLU A 163 30.12 44.62 -0.36
C GLU A 163 29.17 43.42 -0.43
N ILE A 164 28.22 43.42 0.50
CA ILE A 164 27.12 42.46 0.55
C ILE A 164 26.35 42.59 -0.77
N PRO A 165 26.27 41.54 -1.62
CA PRO A 165 25.39 41.59 -2.77
C PRO A 165 23.95 41.66 -2.26
N ASN A 166 23.36 42.85 -2.36
CA ASN A 166 21.94 43.15 -2.15
C ASN A 166 21.10 42.43 -3.21
N ASN A 167 21.04 41.10 -3.13
CA ASN A 167 20.05 40.31 -3.86
C ASN A 167 18.85 40.08 -2.96
N THR A 168 18.22 41.18 -2.56
CA THR A 168 16.92 41.20 -1.91
C THR A 168 15.88 40.85 -2.97
N LYS A 169 15.79 39.55 -3.31
CA LYS A 169 14.59 39.06 -3.99
C LYS A 169 13.44 39.30 -3.02
N ASN A 170 12.62 40.29 -3.36
CA ASN A 170 11.36 40.58 -2.68
C ASN A 170 10.46 39.36 -2.84
N TYR A 171 10.57 38.42 -1.91
CA TYR A 171 9.56 37.39 -1.74
C TYR A 171 8.32 38.11 -1.24
N VAL A 172 7.42 38.43 -2.16
CA VAL A 172 6.07 38.86 -1.83
C VAL A 172 5.44 37.67 -1.12
N LEU A 173 5.49 37.70 0.22
CA LEU A 173 4.83 36.72 1.06
C LEU A 173 3.35 36.80 0.73
N LYS A 174 2.87 35.79 0.01
CA LYS A 174 1.45 35.64 -0.28
C LYS A 174 0.73 35.64 1.08
N PRO A 175 -0.30 36.48 1.28
CA PRO A 175 -1.01 36.50 2.55
C PRO A 175 -1.54 35.09 2.84
N LEU A 176 -1.19 34.54 4.01
CA LEU A 176 -1.68 33.24 4.47
C LEU A 176 -3.20 33.21 4.36
N SER A 177 -3.73 32.12 3.81
CA SER A 177 -5.18 31.93 3.74
C SER A 177 -5.76 31.85 5.16
N GLU A 178 -7.04 32.19 5.31
CA GLU A 178 -7.76 32.07 6.59
C GLU A 178 -7.66 30.65 7.19
N THR A 179 -7.63 29.62 6.35
CA THR A 179 -7.50 28.23 6.81
C THR A 179 -6.11 27.93 7.37
N GLU A 180 -5.05 28.47 6.76
CA GLU A 180 -3.68 28.33 7.25
C GLU A 180 -3.45 29.08 8.57
N LYS A 181 -4.06 30.26 8.74
CA LYS A 181 -4.02 31.00 10.01
C LYS A 181 -4.67 30.21 11.14
N LYS A 182 -5.87 29.65 10.91
CA LYS A 182 -6.57 28.81 11.90
C LYS A 182 -5.76 27.55 12.24
N LYS A 183 -5.16 26.90 11.23
CA LYS A 183 -4.30 25.73 11.43
C LYS A 183 -3.06 26.09 12.26
N LYS A 184 -2.41 27.23 11.97
CA LYS A 184 -1.22 27.68 12.70
C LYS A 184 -1.54 28.05 14.16
N ALA A 185 -2.69 28.69 14.41
CA ALA A 185 -3.18 28.97 15.75
C ALA A 185 -3.42 27.67 16.53
N PHE A 186 -4.13 26.71 15.95
CA PHE A 186 -4.38 25.40 16.55
C PHE A 186 -3.10 24.66 16.96
N TYR A 187 -2.08 24.61 16.09
CA TYR A 187 -0.80 23.99 16.45
C TYR A 187 -0.02 24.77 17.51
N SER A 188 -0.12 26.10 17.52
CA SER A 188 0.52 26.89 18.58
C SER A 188 -0.12 26.65 19.94
N ASP A 189 -1.42 26.39 19.99
CA ASP A 189 -2.14 26.09 21.22
C ASP A 189 -1.81 24.67 21.74
N LEU A 190 -1.81 23.66 20.86
CA LEU A 190 -1.35 22.29 21.18
C LEU A 190 0.08 22.27 21.73
N LYS A 191 0.98 23.06 21.12
CA LYS A 191 2.38 23.12 21.55
C LYS A 191 2.50 23.77 22.94
N LYS A 192 1.70 24.78 23.25
CA LYS A 192 1.65 25.39 24.59
C LYS A 192 1.11 24.43 25.63
N GLU A 193 0.08 23.65 25.30
CA GLU A 193 -0.43 22.60 26.20
C GLU A 193 0.66 21.56 26.47
N THR A 194 1.35 21.07 25.44
CA THR A 194 2.40 20.05 25.59
C THR A 194 3.56 20.55 26.46
N MET A 195 3.96 21.81 26.32
CA MET A 195 5.03 22.41 27.13
C MET A 195 4.62 22.70 28.58
N ASN A 196 3.33 22.83 28.88
CA ASN A 196 2.84 22.99 30.25
C ASN A 196 2.64 21.64 30.97
N THR A 197 2.50 20.52 30.25
CA THR A 197 2.29 19.19 30.84
C THR A 197 3.60 18.49 31.23
N GLU A 198 4.77 19.02 30.88
CA GLU A 198 6.08 18.43 31.22
C GLU A 198 6.39 18.42 32.73
N ASN A 199 5.53 19.03 33.57
CA ASN A 199 5.73 19.09 35.01
C ASN A 199 4.64 18.46 35.89
N ASN A 200 3.63 17.75 35.36
CA ASN A 200 2.73 16.99 36.22
C ASN A 200 1.94 15.88 35.52
N GLN A 201 2.08 14.67 36.10
CA GLN A 201 1.17 13.52 36.10
C GLN A 201 0.64 12.95 34.77
N SER A 202 1.01 11.67 34.56
CA SER A 202 0.23 10.56 34.02
C SER A 202 -0.86 10.93 32.99
N ASN A 203 -0.58 10.53 31.75
CA ASN A 203 -1.43 10.62 30.57
C ASN A 203 -2.78 9.89 30.75
N ASP A 204 -3.73 10.55 31.41
CA ASP A 204 -5.13 10.14 31.35
C ASP A 204 -5.77 10.72 30.07
N HIS A 205 -5.84 9.87 29.05
CA HIS A 205 -6.43 10.21 27.75
C HIS A 205 -7.97 10.25 27.77
N SER A 206 -8.62 9.94 28.90
CA SER A 206 -10.09 9.90 29.00
C SER A 206 -10.76 11.25 28.75
N LYS A 207 -10.05 12.36 28.95
CA LYS A 207 -10.56 13.72 28.74
C LYS A 207 -10.82 14.07 27.26
N TYR A 208 -10.24 13.31 26.33
CA TYR A 208 -10.41 13.54 24.89
C TYR A 208 -11.48 12.65 24.24
N LEU A 209 -12.14 11.78 25.01
CA LEU A 209 -13.28 11.03 24.50
C LEU A 209 -14.52 11.93 24.50
N PRO A 210 -15.22 12.07 23.35
CA PRO A 210 -16.48 12.79 23.32
C PRO A 210 -17.46 12.11 24.29
N LYS A 211 -18.00 12.88 25.24
CA LYS A 211 -19.08 12.40 26.10
C LYS A 211 -20.24 12.01 25.19
N SER A 212 -20.61 10.74 25.21
CA SER A 212 -21.85 10.27 24.60
C SER A 212 -22.99 10.81 25.45
N ASP A 213 -23.52 11.96 25.08
CA ASP A 213 -24.75 12.47 25.67
C ASP A 213 -25.89 11.51 25.31
N ASN A 214 -26.54 11.03 26.36
CA ASN A 214 -27.66 10.09 26.42
C ASN A 214 -28.56 10.08 25.18
N LEU A 215 -28.61 8.91 24.53
CA LEU A 215 -29.75 8.46 23.75
C LEU A 215 -30.65 7.66 24.69
N ASP A 216 -31.53 8.37 25.41
CA ASP A 216 -32.74 7.80 26.02
C ASP A 216 -33.90 7.86 25.02
#